data_AF-A0A6J5F6P4-F1
#
_entry.id   AF-A0A6J5F6P4-F1
#
_cell.length_a   1.000
_cell.length_b   1.000
_cell.length_c   1.000
_cell.angle_alpha   90.00
_cell.angle_beta   90.00
_cell.angle_gamma   90.00
#
_symmetry.space_group_name_H-M   'P 1'
#
loop_
_entity.id
_entity.type
_entity.pdbx_description
1 polymer ?
#
loop_
_entity_poly.entity_id
_entity_poly.type
_entity_poly.pdbx_seq_one_letter_code
_entity_poly.pdbx_strand_id
1 'polypeptide(L)'
;MGVPVVSRVGNTAVGRSGFSLLSNLGLRDLIAFTDEDFVHVASRLCSDLRGLARLRQAMRDSIESSTLMDGASFASHMEAVYREIWSRWCRR
;
A
#
# COMPACT_ATOMS: atom_id res chain seq x y z
N MET A 1 0.84 9.19 -11.11
CA MET A 1 0.06 8.10 -11.75
C MET A 1 -1.11 7.77 -10.83
N GLY A 2 -2.36 7.83 -11.32
CA GLY A 2 -3.59 7.75 -10.50
C GLY A 2 -4.52 6.62 -10.95
N VAL A 3 -3.98 5.40 -11.07
CA VAL A 3 -4.74 4.22 -11.47
C VAL A 3 -4.98 3.35 -10.24
N PRO A 4 -6.24 3.14 -9.81
CA PRO A 4 -6.57 2.24 -8.72
C PRO A 4 -6.15 0.82 -9.04
N VAL A 5 -5.56 0.13 -8.06
CA VAL A 5 -5.14 -1.26 -8.17
C VAL A 5 -5.89 -2.08 -7.13
N VAL A 6 -6.57 -3.13 -7.57
CA VAL A 6 -7.16 -4.14 -6.67
C VAL A 6 -6.08 -5.19 -6.38
N SER A 7 -5.89 -5.56 -5.12
CA SER A 7 -4.86 -6.53 -4.71
C SER A 7 -5.48 -7.76 -4.07
N ARG A 8 -5.19 -8.93 -4.62
CA ARG A 8 -5.46 -10.24 -3.99
C ARG A 8 -4.33 -10.59 -3.02
N VAL A 9 -4.65 -10.75 -1.74
CA VAL A 9 -3.64 -10.97 -0.68
C VAL A 9 -3.10 -12.40 -0.67
N GLY A 10 -1.85 -12.58 -1.07
CA GLY A 10 -1.16 -13.86 -1.02
C GLY A 10 -0.58 -14.23 0.36
N ASN A 11 0.01 -15.43 0.43
CA ASN A 11 0.62 -15.98 1.65
C ASN A 11 2.14 -15.73 1.76
N THR A 12 2.76 -15.12 0.75
CA THR A 12 4.19 -14.80 0.74
C THR A 12 4.42 -13.31 0.93
N ALA A 13 5.63 -12.89 1.32
CA ALA A 13 5.98 -11.47 1.44
C ALA A 13 5.67 -10.70 0.15
N VAL A 14 6.07 -11.24 -1.01
CA VAL A 14 5.80 -10.63 -2.33
C VAL A 14 4.30 -10.65 -2.65
N GLY A 15 3.59 -11.72 -2.29
CA GLY A 15 2.13 -11.79 -2.44
C GLY A 15 1.34 -10.80 -1.58
N ARG A 16 2.00 -10.14 -0.62
CA ARG A 16 1.39 -9.13 0.26
C ARG A 16 1.84 -7.70 -0.05
N SER A 17 2.66 -7.48 -1.10
CA SER A 17 3.12 -6.13 -1.45
C SER A 17 1.96 -5.17 -1.72
N GLY A 18 0.95 -5.60 -2.48
CA GLY A 18 -0.23 -4.77 -2.75
C GLY A 18 -1.06 -4.45 -1.50
N PHE A 19 -1.18 -5.41 -0.57
CA PHE A 19 -1.79 -5.18 0.75
C PHE A 19 -1.07 -4.09 1.53
N SER A 20 0.27 -4.16 1.58
CA SER A 20 1.10 -3.19 2.30
C SER A 20 0.93 -1.77 1.74
N LEU A 21 1.03 -1.62 0.42
CA LEU A 21 0.91 -0.33 -0.26
C LEU A 21 -0.49 0.28 -0.07
N LEU A 22 -1.55 -0.48 -0.34
CA LEU A 22 -2.93 -0.01 -0.21
C LEU A 22 -3.28 0.33 1.24
N SER A 23 -2.75 -0.41 2.22
CA SER A 23 -2.95 -0.12 3.63
C SER A 23 -2.32 1.21 4.06
N ASN A 24 -1.12 1.52 3.55
CA ASN A 24 -0.44 2.79 3.82
C ASN A 24 -1.11 3.98 3.10
N LEU A 25 -1.76 3.74 1.97
CA LEU A 25 -2.56 4.75 1.26
C LEU A 25 -3.99 4.90 1.80
N GLY A 26 -4.38 4.12 2.81
CA GLY A 26 -5.76 4.12 3.33
C GLY A 26 -6.81 3.49 2.39
N LEU A 27 -6.39 2.90 1.28
CA LEU A 27 -7.24 2.32 0.24
C LEU A 27 -7.60 0.85 0.52
N ARG A 28 -8.03 0.56 1.76
CA ARG A 28 -8.31 -0.81 2.21
C ARG A 28 -9.48 -1.46 1.46
N ASP A 29 -10.38 -0.66 0.91
CA ASP A 29 -11.50 -1.11 0.06
C ASP A 29 -11.06 -1.75 -1.26
N LEU A 30 -9.78 -1.65 -1.62
CA LEU A 30 -9.18 -2.26 -2.81
C LEU A 30 -8.44 -3.58 -2.50
N ILE A 31 -8.52 -4.06 -1.25
CA ILE A 31 -7.84 -5.26 -0.78
C ILE A 31 -8.84 -6.43 -0.74
N ALA A 32 -8.46 -7.56 -1.36
CA ALA A 32 -9.27 -8.78 -1.40
C ALA A 32 -8.54 -9.97 -0.77
N PHE A 33 -9.22 -10.72 0.10
CA PHE A 33 -8.64 -11.86 0.82
C PHE A 33 -9.01 -13.22 0.22
N THR A 34 -9.97 -13.24 -0.68
CA THR A 34 -10.36 -14.41 -1.49
C THR A 34 -10.44 -14.02 -2.97
N ASP A 35 -10.56 -15.01 -3.86
CA ASP A 35 -10.70 -14.75 -5.29
C ASP A 35 -12.08 -14.17 -5.59
N GLU A 36 -13.09 -14.61 -4.85
CA GLU A 36 -14.46 -14.08 -4.88
C GLU A 36 -14.49 -12.60 -4.46
N ASP A 37 -13.77 -12.24 -3.37
CA ASP A 37 -13.65 -10.84 -2.93
C ASP A 37 -12.98 -9.99 -4.01
N PHE A 38 -11.97 -10.53 -4.69
CA PHE A 38 -11.24 -9.82 -5.72
C PHE A 38 -12.16 -9.46 -6.89
N VAL A 39 -12.96 -10.43 -7.34
CA VAL A 39 -13.99 -10.21 -8.38
C VAL A 39 -15.01 -9.19 -7.89
N HIS A 40 -15.54 -9.33 -6.67
CA HIS A 40 -16.53 -8.40 -6.12
C HIS A 40 -16.01 -6.96 -6.05
N VAL A 41 -14.79 -6.75 -5.54
CA VAL A 41 -14.18 -5.42 -5.45
C VAL A 41 -13.97 -4.82 -6.85
N ALA A 42 -13.47 -5.61 -7.80
CA ALA A 42 -13.27 -5.17 -9.18
C ALA A 42 -14.60 -4.82 -9.86
N SER A 43 -15.63 -5.67 -9.71
CA SER A 43 -16.97 -5.41 -10.24
C SER A 43 -17.58 -4.13 -9.66
N ARG A 44 -17.47 -3.91 -8.34
CA ARG A 44 -17.96 -2.69 -7.68
C ARG A 44 -17.32 -1.43 -8.24
N LEU A 45 -16.00 -1.44 -8.49
CA LEU A 45 -15.29 -0.34 -9.12
C LEU A 45 -15.80 -0.04 -10.54
N CYS A 46 -16.08 -1.09 -11.32
CA CYS A 46 -16.59 -0.96 -12.68
C CYS A 46 -18.06 -0.49 -12.71
N SER A 47 -18.85 -0.79 -11.68
CA SER A 47 -20.26 -0.40 -11.60
C SER A 47 -20.48 1.06 -11.18
N ASP A 48 -19.55 1.70 -10.46
CA ASP A 48 -19.62 3.13 -10.10
C ASP A 48 -18.54 3.95 -10.82
N LEU A 49 -18.81 4.32 -12.07
CA LEU A 49 -17.89 5.13 -12.86
C LEU A 49 -17.64 6.53 -12.29
N ARG A 50 -18.61 7.12 -11.58
CA ARG A 50 -18.46 8.44 -10.96
C ARG A 50 -17.55 8.36 -9.74
N GLY A 51 -17.72 7.34 -8.89
CA GLY A 51 -16.81 7.01 -7.81
C GLY A 51 -15.39 6.73 -8.30
N LEU A 52 -15.26 5.92 -9.35
CA LEU A 52 -13.97 5.60 -9.96
C LEU A 52 -13.25 6.85 -10.50
N ALA A 53 -13.97 7.76 -11.17
CA ALA A 53 -13.41 9.02 -11.64
C ALA A 53 -12.88 9.89 -10.50
N ARG A 54 -13.66 10.04 -9.41
CA ARG A 54 -13.23 10.78 -8.20
C ARG A 54 -11.99 10.17 -7.57
N LEU A 55 -11.96 8.84 -7.44
CA LEU A 55 -10.80 8.14 -6.91
C LEU A 55 -9.55 8.40 -7.76
N ARG A 56 -9.65 8.28 -9.08
CA ARG A 56 -8.53 8.55 -10.02
C ARG A 56 -8.03 9.98 -9.92
N GLN A 57 -8.92 10.95 -9.74
CA GLN A 57 -8.56 12.36 -9.59
C GLN A 57 -7.78 12.61 -8.29
N ALA A 58 -8.23 12.07 -7.16
CA ALA A 58 -7.60 12.28 -5.86
C ALA A 58 -6.28 11.51 -5.68
N MET A 59 -6.11 10.35 -6.33
CA MET A 59 -5.00 9.43 -6.06
C MET A 59 -3.61 10.05 -6.22
N ARG A 60 -3.40 10.97 -7.16
CA ARG A 60 -2.07 11.57 -7.36
C ARG A 60 -1.63 12.31 -6.10
N ASP A 61 -2.46 13.23 -5.63
CA ASP A 61 -2.20 14.06 -4.46
C ASP A 61 -2.13 13.21 -3.19
N SER A 62 -2.99 12.18 -3.09
CA SER A 62 -2.93 11.22 -1.97
C SER A 62 -1.64 10.42 -1.93
N ILE A 63 -1.07 10.02 -3.07
CA ILE A 63 0.22 9.31 -3.12
C ILE A 63 1.35 10.28 -2.76
N GLU A 64 1.36 11.47 -3.35
CA GLU A 64 2.42 12.46 -3.14
C GLU A 64 2.52 12.91 -1.67
N SER A 65 1.39 13.01 -0.98
CA SER A 65 1.32 13.32 0.45
C SER A 65 1.45 12.11 1.38
N SER A 66 1.58 10.89 0.84
CA SER A 66 1.67 9.67 1.66
C SER A 66 3.07 9.41 2.19
N THR A 67 3.15 8.61 3.26
CA THR A 67 4.40 8.09 3.81
C THR A 67 5.20 7.25 2.80
N LEU A 68 4.57 6.75 1.74
CA LEU A 68 5.26 6.01 0.67
C LEU A 68 6.18 6.91 -0.16
N MET A 69 5.92 8.22 -0.20
CA MET A 69 6.77 9.20 -0.90
C MET A 69 7.66 10.02 0.06
N ASP A 70 7.54 9.81 1.37
CA ASP A 70 8.44 10.39 2.36
C ASP A 70 9.74 9.57 2.48
N GLY A 71 10.63 9.76 1.52
CA GLY A 71 11.92 9.07 1.48
C GLY A 71 12.85 9.42 2.64
N ALA A 72 12.77 10.64 3.19
CA ALA A 72 13.62 11.08 4.29
C ALA A 72 13.24 10.33 5.59
N SER A 73 11.95 10.30 5.93
CA SER A 73 11.49 9.53 7.09
C SER A 73 11.75 8.04 6.93
N PHE A 74 11.57 7.49 5.72
CA PHE A 74 11.91 6.10 5.45
C PHE A 74 13.39 5.79 5.74
N ALA A 75 14.31 6.62 5.22
CA ALA A 75 15.74 6.46 5.42
C ALA A 75 16.11 6.55 6.92
N SER A 76 15.62 7.56 7.64
CA SER A 76 15.91 7.71 9.07
C SER A 76 15.41 6.53 9.91
N HIS A 77 14.23 5.97 9.61
CA HIS A 77 13.75 4.76 10.28
C HIS A 77 14.65 3.54 10.00
N MET A 78 15.09 3.37 8.74
CA MET A 78 16.01 2.29 8.37
C MET A 78 17.37 2.42 9.08
N GLU A 79 17.93 3.62 9.13
CA GLU A 79 19.19 3.91 9.82
C GLU A 79 19.11 3.62 11.32
N ALA A 80 18.00 3.98 11.96
CA ALA A 80 17.78 3.68 13.38
C ALA A 80 17.78 2.16 13.65
N VAL A 81 17.09 1.38 12.80
CA VAL A 81 17.09 -0.08 12.89
C VAL A 81 18.48 -0.67 12.67
N TYR A 82 19.22 -0.18 11.67
CA TYR A 82 20.60 -0.62 11.44
C TYR A 82 21.51 -0.31 12.64
N ARG A 83 21.39 0.90 13.22
CA ARG A 83 22.16 1.28 14.42
C ARG A 83 21.83 0.38 15.61
N GLU A 84 20.56 0.02 15.79
CA GLU A 84 20.14 -0.89 16.85
C GLU A 84 20.75 -2.28 16.66
N ILE A 85 20.63 -2.86 15.46
CA ILE A 85 21.20 -4.17 15.13
C ILE A 85 22.71 -4.18 15.40
N TRP A 86 23.43 -3.13 14.95
CA TRP A 86 24.86 -2.98 15.19
C TRP A 86 25.20 -2.92 16.69
N SER A 87 24.49 -2.08 17.44
CA SER A 87 24.73 -1.91 18.88
C SER A 87 24.43 -3.18 19.68
N ARG A 88 23.49 -4.02 19.22
CA ARG A 88 23.24 -5.35 19.80
C ARG A 88 24.39 -6.32 19.50
N TRP A 89 24.95 -6.28 18.30
CA TRP A 89 26.10 -7.11 17.93
C TRP A 89 27.35 -6.74 18.72
N CYS A 90 27.69 -5.46 18.88
CA CYS A 90 28.89 -5.03 19.64
C CYS A 90 28.83 -5.34 21.15
N ARG A 91 27.63 -5.61 21.69
CA ARG A 91 27.43 -5.97 23.10
C ARG A 91 27.46 -7.48 23.35
N ARG A 92 27.61 -8.29 22.28
CA ARG A 92 27.93 -9.70 22.38
C ARG A 92 29.43 -9.89 22.51
#